data_AF-A0A3L7TEY5-F1
#
_entry.id   AF-A0A3L7TEY5-F1
#
_cell.length_a   1.000
_cell.length_b   1.000
_cell.length_c   1.000
_cell.angle_alpha   90.00
_cell.angle_beta   90.00
_cell.angle_gamma   90.00
#
_symmetry.space_group_name_H-M   'P 1'
#
loop_
_entity.id
_entity.type
_entity.pdbx_description
1 polymer ?
#
loop_
_entity_poly.entity_id
_entity_poly.type
_entity_poly.pdbx_seq_one_letter_code
_entity_poly.pdbx_strand_id
1 'polypeptide(L)'
;MIAKDEEAAEVATLLTRLVDERPDVLQALRTLITALLSDQPRGPANDIDRAAEQRARETAALKVAHIESACTGIAESTLIVDDIDISSRPQLPLERIKQHPVHALPNAQDHASLEALMNAVSFGPEAHRGLLGGLTLTTVIETFDTASMALFTRQSESAQRLASAAGAQRRRLQAIRKARHHGNWPTLRPDNTLAKLNLHDWTLDRSLMEQLTQPALKEAGRWYGLLADAATELEEWFLRVSVEQLYALHQPQFRAAFTERVECLAIAQRGVLEWIESRAKKARLKSTQFCGVQALAFETLSEWLAPNAFAVFLDRGMKRDRPVTAREREEMENRLIRLSKSAVDVEEPEAEGPLAEAMIDSESGDETTPHYSGVFEAVTAAQQDFGQQLTFHERAFESATDSAFRRPDEVHGCLRALAKIASDRARGKFQGTPLSQLFLTHGLRLKFSSDATMTRYANRYFADHCGARVSLSEHVTLGARSQNTCLSIHWWFDSSTDKFVVLHCGKHLPNSLS
;
A
#
# COMPACT_ATOMS: atom_id res chain seq x y z
N MET A 1 -45.62 9.52 -7.84
CA MET A 1 -46.13 8.43 -8.71
C MET A 1 -45.53 8.55 -10.10
N ILE A 2 -45.70 9.69 -10.77
CA ILE A 2 -45.18 9.95 -12.14
C ILE A 2 -43.69 9.60 -12.33
N ALA A 3 -42.80 10.00 -11.40
CA ALA A 3 -41.36 9.71 -11.52
C ALA A 3 -41.00 8.20 -11.49
N LYS A 4 -41.83 7.36 -10.86
CA LYS A 4 -41.60 5.90 -10.83
C LYS A 4 -42.05 5.22 -12.12
N ASP A 5 -42.99 5.84 -12.84
CA ASP A 5 -43.49 5.32 -14.10
C ASP A 5 -42.52 5.63 -15.25
N GLU A 6 -41.79 6.76 -15.18
CA GLU A 6 -40.72 7.11 -16.13
C GLU A 6 -39.50 6.18 -15.98
N GLU A 7 -39.03 5.93 -14.76
CA GLU A 7 -37.92 4.98 -14.52
C GLU A 7 -38.26 3.56 -15.00
N ALA A 8 -39.50 3.12 -14.78
CA ALA A 8 -39.96 1.80 -15.24
C ALA A 8 -39.98 1.68 -16.77
N ALA A 9 -40.37 2.76 -17.47
CA ALA A 9 -40.37 2.80 -18.93
C ALA A 9 -38.96 2.81 -19.53
N GLU A 10 -38.03 3.51 -18.88
CA GLU A 10 -36.62 3.56 -19.31
C GLU A 10 -35.93 2.19 -19.14
N VAL A 11 -36.16 1.53 -18.01
CA VAL A 11 -35.66 0.16 -17.77
C VAL A 11 -36.24 -0.84 -18.76
N ALA A 12 -37.53 -0.75 -19.09
CA ALA A 12 -38.15 -1.63 -20.08
C ALA A 12 -37.54 -1.45 -21.48
N THR A 13 -37.24 -0.20 -21.85
CA THR A 13 -36.59 0.14 -23.13
C THR A 13 -35.17 -0.43 -23.21
N LEU A 14 -34.39 -0.28 -22.13
CA LEU A 14 -33.05 -0.85 -22.01
C LEU A 14 -33.05 -2.39 -22.10
N LEU A 15 -33.99 -3.05 -21.42
CA LEU A 15 -34.10 -4.51 -21.46
C LEU A 15 -34.50 -5.02 -22.85
N THR A 16 -35.39 -4.31 -23.55
CA THR A 16 -35.78 -4.67 -24.93
C THR A 16 -34.58 -4.59 -25.87
N ARG A 17 -33.79 -3.52 -25.78
CA ARG A 17 -32.53 -3.39 -26.53
C ARG A 17 -31.53 -4.51 -26.23
N LEU A 18 -31.42 -4.90 -24.96
CA LEU A 18 -30.54 -5.98 -24.52
C LEU A 18 -30.97 -7.35 -25.06
N VAL A 19 -32.27 -7.61 -25.20
CA VAL A 19 -32.80 -8.83 -25.85
C VAL A 19 -32.31 -8.92 -27.29
N ASP A 20 -32.42 -7.83 -28.05
CA ASP A 20 -32.10 -7.81 -29.48
C ASP A 20 -30.59 -7.81 -29.74
N GLU A 21 -29.83 -7.05 -28.96
CA GLU A 21 -28.41 -6.84 -29.22
C GLU A 21 -27.51 -7.90 -28.55
N ARG A 22 -27.88 -8.41 -27.36
CA ARG A 22 -27.01 -9.23 -26.50
C ARG A 22 -27.79 -10.26 -25.63
N PRO A 23 -28.41 -11.29 -26.23
CA PRO A 23 -29.27 -12.23 -25.52
C PRO A 23 -28.52 -13.07 -24.46
N ASP A 24 -27.22 -13.27 -24.64
CA ASP A 24 -26.34 -13.94 -23.68
C ASP A 24 -26.18 -13.17 -22.36
N VAL A 25 -26.07 -11.84 -22.46
CA VAL A 25 -25.97 -10.93 -21.31
C VAL A 25 -27.27 -10.91 -20.51
N LEU A 26 -28.42 -10.90 -21.21
CA LEU A 26 -29.74 -10.97 -20.57
C LEU A 26 -29.92 -12.28 -19.80
N GLN A 27 -29.49 -13.41 -20.38
CA GLN A 27 -29.56 -14.71 -19.72
C GLN A 27 -28.67 -14.79 -18.47
N ALA A 28 -27.48 -14.18 -18.51
CA ALA A 28 -26.61 -14.05 -17.34
C ALA A 28 -27.24 -13.17 -16.24
N LEU A 29 -27.85 -12.05 -16.61
CA LEU A 29 -28.60 -11.16 -15.70
C LEU A 29 -29.77 -11.89 -15.04
N ARG A 30 -30.55 -12.65 -15.81
CA ARG A 30 -31.66 -13.48 -15.30
C ARG A 30 -31.17 -14.51 -14.28
N THR A 31 -30.04 -15.16 -14.58
CA THR A 31 -29.44 -16.15 -13.68
C THR A 31 -28.99 -15.51 -12.37
N LEU A 32 -28.35 -14.33 -12.44
CA LEU A 32 -27.90 -13.58 -11.26
C LEU A 32 -29.07 -13.11 -10.39
N ILE A 33 -30.11 -12.53 -10.99
CA ILE A 33 -31.31 -12.07 -10.26
C ILE A 33 -32.00 -13.26 -9.60
N THR A 34 -32.12 -14.38 -10.30
CA THR A 34 -32.70 -15.61 -9.74
C THR A 34 -31.90 -16.09 -8.54
N ALA A 35 -30.56 -16.12 -8.63
CA ALA A 35 -29.69 -16.51 -7.52
C ALA A 35 -29.85 -15.57 -6.31
N LEU A 36 -29.87 -14.25 -6.52
CA LEU A 36 -30.02 -13.25 -5.45
C LEU A 36 -31.37 -13.32 -4.75
N LEU A 37 -32.43 -13.67 -5.49
CA LEU A 37 -33.78 -13.86 -4.93
C LEU A 37 -33.93 -15.23 -4.24
N SER A 38 -33.10 -16.21 -4.60
CA SER A 38 -33.14 -17.56 -4.02
C SER A 38 -32.46 -17.66 -2.65
N ASP A 39 -31.51 -16.77 -2.37
CA ASP A 39 -30.59 -16.87 -1.22
C ASP A 39 -30.99 -16.00 0.00
N GLN A 40 -32.20 -15.43 0.00
CA GLN A 40 -32.71 -14.66 1.15
C GLN A 40 -33.11 -15.63 2.28
N PRO A 41 -32.52 -15.52 3.50
CA PRO A 41 -32.82 -16.42 4.61
C PRO A 41 -34.26 -16.21 5.09
N ARG A 42 -35.03 -17.31 5.16
CA ARG A 42 -36.37 -17.33 5.75
C ARG A 42 -36.28 -17.03 7.25
N GLY A 43 -36.52 -15.79 7.65
CA GLY A 43 -36.82 -15.45 9.04
C GLY A 43 -38.21 -15.96 9.44
N PRO A 44 -38.48 -16.22 10.73
CA PRO A 44 -39.80 -16.63 11.19
C PRO A 44 -40.75 -15.43 11.12
N ALA A 45 -41.76 -15.49 10.24
CA ALA A 45 -42.71 -14.41 10.01
C ALA A 45 -43.99 -14.57 10.85
N ASN A 46 -44.47 -13.45 11.41
CA ASN A 46 -45.77 -13.30 12.06
C ASN A 46 -46.89 -13.25 11.02
N ASP A 47 -48.07 -13.79 11.38
CA ASP A 47 -49.21 -14.05 10.48
C ASP A 47 -49.89 -12.81 9.84
N ILE A 48 -49.46 -11.59 10.15
CA ILE A 48 -50.06 -10.37 9.58
C ILE A 48 -49.51 -10.03 8.18
N ASP A 49 -48.32 -10.51 7.82
CA ASP A 49 -47.69 -10.18 6.52
C ASP A 49 -48.08 -11.12 5.36
N ARG A 50 -48.79 -12.21 5.66
CA ARG A 50 -49.09 -13.25 4.68
C ARG A 50 -50.00 -12.78 3.54
N ALA A 51 -50.94 -11.87 3.82
CA ALA A 51 -51.87 -11.34 2.81
C ALA A 51 -51.21 -10.29 1.89
N ALA A 52 -50.26 -9.51 2.41
CA ALA A 52 -49.51 -8.54 1.61
C ALA A 52 -48.50 -9.26 0.70
N GLU A 53 -47.84 -10.30 1.21
CA GLU A 53 -46.91 -11.13 0.44
C GLU A 53 -47.63 -11.94 -0.65
N GLN A 54 -48.82 -12.46 -0.36
CA GLN A 54 -49.66 -13.15 -1.35
C GLN A 54 -50.08 -12.21 -2.51
N ARG A 55 -50.50 -10.97 -2.18
CA ARG A 55 -50.83 -9.96 -3.21
C ARG A 55 -49.63 -9.53 -4.05
N ALA A 56 -48.45 -9.42 -3.43
CA ALA A 56 -47.21 -9.11 -4.14
C ALA A 56 -46.80 -10.25 -5.09
N ARG A 57 -46.98 -11.51 -4.68
CA ARG A 57 -46.74 -12.70 -5.51
C ARG A 57 -47.72 -12.82 -6.66
N GLU A 58 -49.01 -12.57 -6.43
CA GLU A 58 -50.04 -12.57 -7.48
C GLU A 58 -49.79 -11.45 -8.51
N THR A 59 -49.36 -10.27 -8.06
CA THR A 59 -48.98 -9.15 -8.93
C THR A 59 -47.71 -9.46 -9.74
N ALA A 60 -46.72 -10.12 -9.14
CA ALA A 60 -45.49 -10.53 -9.83
C ALA A 60 -45.75 -11.65 -10.85
N ALA A 61 -46.60 -12.63 -10.51
CA ALA A 61 -47.00 -13.71 -11.41
C ALA A 61 -47.80 -13.19 -12.62
N LEU A 62 -48.68 -12.21 -12.42
CA LEU A 62 -49.40 -11.55 -13.52
C LEU A 62 -48.45 -10.80 -14.46
N LYS A 63 -47.39 -10.17 -13.93
CA LYS A 63 -46.38 -9.46 -14.74
C LYS A 63 -45.49 -10.43 -15.54
N VAL A 64 -45.16 -11.59 -14.99
CA VAL A 64 -44.39 -12.63 -15.70
C VAL A 64 -45.24 -13.27 -16.80
N ALA A 65 -46.52 -13.57 -16.54
CA ALA A 65 -47.43 -14.09 -17.56
C ALA A 65 -47.66 -13.12 -18.73
N HIS A 66 -47.64 -11.81 -18.46
CA HIS A 66 -47.74 -10.78 -19.50
C HIS A 66 -46.48 -10.69 -20.38
N ILE A 67 -45.30 -11.00 -19.82
CA ILE A 67 -44.03 -11.06 -20.55
C ILE A 67 -43.95 -12.35 -21.39
N GLU A 68 -44.43 -13.48 -20.87
CA GLU A 68 -44.47 -14.75 -21.62
C GLU A 68 -45.44 -14.71 -22.81
N SER A 69 -46.57 -13.99 -22.68
CA SER A 69 -47.53 -13.77 -23.77
C SER A 69 -46.99 -12.89 -24.91
N ALA A 70 -45.93 -12.11 -24.68
CA ALA A 70 -45.31 -11.25 -25.69
C ALA A 70 -44.22 -11.96 -26.51
N CYS A 71 -43.81 -13.17 -26.12
CA CYS A 71 -42.65 -13.87 -26.70
C CYS A 71 -42.98 -15.16 -27.47
N THR A 72 -44.25 -15.54 -27.66
CA THR A 72 -44.59 -16.77 -28.40
C THR A 72 -44.94 -16.48 -29.86
N GLY A 73 -43.91 -16.55 -30.70
CA GLY A 73 -44.06 -16.77 -32.13
C GLY A 73 -42.80 -17.44 -32.66
N ILE A 74 -42.80 -18.78 -32.70
CA ILE A 74 -42.16 -19.64 -33.72
C ILE A 74 -42.36 -21.12 -33.32
N ALA A 75 -43.11 -21.81 -34.19
CA ALA A 75 -43.14 -23.21 -34.60
C ALA A 75 -42.90 -24.37 -33.59
N GLU A 76 -43.93 -25.22 -33.56
CA GLU A 76 -43.96 -26.60 -33.08
C GLU A 76 -42.96 -27.51 -33.81
N SER A 77 -42.32 -28.42 -33.07
CA SER A 77 -41.91 -29.72 -33.59
C SER A 77 -41.94 -30.75 -32.47
N THR A 78 -42.82 -31.72 -32.67
CA THR A 78 -43.10 -32.90 -31.86
C THR A 78 -41.88 -33.80 -31.74
N LEU A 79 -41.52 -34.22 -30.52
CA LEU A 79 -40.59 -35.33 -30.32
C LEU A 79 -41.11 -36.26 -29.22
N ILE A 80 -41.30 -37.51 -29.66
CA ILE A 80 -41.69 -38.69 -28.92
C ILE A 80 -40.57 -39.04 -27.93
N VAL A 81 -40.95 -39.33 -26.69
CA VAL A 81 -40.06 -39.82 -25.63
C VAL A 81 -40.01 -41.34 -25.73
N ASP A 82 -38.85 -41.88 -26.10
CA ASP A 82 -38.49 -43.27 -25.80
C ASP A 82 -37.15 -43.29 -25.02
N ASP A 83 -37.13 -44.17 -24.03
CA ASP A 83 -36.05 -44.42 -23.07
C ASP A 83 -34.70 -44.67 -23.75
N ILE A 84 -33.64 -43.96 -23.32
CA ILE A 84 -32.26 -44.33 -23.63
C ILE A 84 -31.33 -44.23 -22.40
N ASP A 85 -30.85 -45.43 -22.11
CA ASP A 85 -29.71 -45.92 -21.34
C ASP A 85 -28.46 -44.99 -21.29
N ILE A 86 -27.88 -44.85 -20.09
CA ILE A 86 -26.79 -43.90 -19.77
C ILE A 86 -25.39 -44.51 -20.01
N SER A 87 -25.25 -45.73 -20.52
CA SER A 87 -23.95 -46.38 -20.68
C SER A 87 -23.42 -46.48 -22.11
N SER A 88 -23.30 -45.37 -22.85
CA SER A 88 -22.31 -45.24 -23.95
C SER A 88 -22.35 -43.85 -24.59
N ARG A 89 -21.39 -42.97 -24.27
CA ARG A 89 -21.10 -41.79 -25.10
C ARG A 89 -19.86 -42.08 -25.97
N PRO A 90 -19.96 -41.99 -27.31
CA PRO A 90 -18.78 -41.90 -28.15
C PRO A 90 -18.14 -40.52 -27.98
N GLN A 91 -16.83 -40.47 -27.77
CA GLN A 91 -16.08 -39.22 -27.80
C GLN A 91 -16.15 -38.63 -29.21
N LEU A 92 -16.76 -37.45 -29.34
CA LEU A 92 -16.67 -36.64 -30.56
C LEU A 92 -15.22 -36.16 -30.72
N PRO A 93 -14.64 -36.21 -31.93
CA PRO A 93 -13.32 -35.66 -32.19
C PRO A 93 -13.39 -34.14 -32.00
N LEU A 94 -12.53 -33.60 -31.13
CA LEU A 94 -12.30 -32.16 -31.00
C LEU A 94 -11.89 -31.62 -32.37
N GLU A 95 -12.79 -30.91 -33.04
CA GLU A 95 -12.42 -30.07 -34.17
C GLU A 95 -11.34 -29.09 -33.69
N ARG A 96 -10.20 -29.08 -34.39
CA ARG A 96 -9.15 -28.11 -34.19
C ARG A 96 -9.75 -26.72 -34.34
N ILE A 97 -9.96 -26.05 -33.22
CA ILE A 97 -10.11 -24.60 -33.17
C ILE A 97 -8.91 -24.03 -33.94
N LYS A 98 -9.18 -23.35 -35.06
CA LYS A 98 -8.16 -22.61 -35.80
C LYS A 98 -7.54 -21.63 -34.81
N GLN A 99 -6.25 -21.80 -34.52
CA GLN A 99 -5.49 -20.87 -33.72
C GLN A 99 -5.52 -19.51 -34.42
N HIS A 100 -6.32 -18.59 -33.91
CA HIS A 100 -6.10 -17.18 -34.20
C HIS A 100 -4.78 -16.77 -33.56
N PRO A 101 -3.94 -15.95 -34.22
CA PRO A 101 -2.68 -15.51 -33.65
C PRO A 101 -2.95 -14.72 -32.38
N VAL A 102 -2.63 -15.34 -31.25
CA VAL A 102 -2.65 -14.73 -29.92
C VAL A 102 -1.43 -13.82 -29.83
N HIS A 103 -1.70 -12.51 -29.69
CA HIS A 103 -0.76 -11.40 -29.45
C HIS A 103 0.16 -10.98 -30.61
N ALA A 104 -0.35 -10.11 -31.49
CA ALA A 104 0.52 -9.09 -32.08
C ALA A 104 0.84 -8.05 -31.00
N LEU A 105 2.11 -7.66 -30.86
CA LEU A 105 2.52 -6.50 -30.06
C LEU A 105 1.74 -5.26 -30.56
N PRO A 106 1.31 -4.34 -29.66
CA PRO A 106 0.80 -3.06 -30.08
C PRO A 106 1.85 -2.40 -30.96
N ASN A 107 1.49 -2.10 -32.21
CA ASN A 107 2.41 -1.42 -33.10
C ASN A 107 2.46 0.08 -32.74
N ALA A 108 3.35 0.84 -33.38
CA ALA A 108 3.43 2.29 -33.15
C ALA A 108 2.10 3.02 -33.38
N GLN A 109 1.21 2.45 -34.19
CA GLN A 109 -0.11 2.98 -34.48
C GLN A 109 -1.12 2.69 -33.37
N ASP A 110 -1.00 1.58 -32.65
CA ASP A 110 -1.79 1.29 -31.45
C ASP A 110 -1.38 2.21 -30.28
N HIS A 111 -0.07 2.50 -30.14
CA HIS A 111 0.43 3.51 -29.20
C HIS A 111 -0.08 4.92 -29.55
N ALA A 112 0.02 5.32 -30.82
CA ALA A 112 -0.51 6.60 -31.27
C ALA A 112 -2.03 6.69 -31.14
N SER A 113 -2.76 5.57 -31.30
CA SER A 113 -4.21 5.52 -31.15
C SER A 113 -4.64 5.61 -29.68
N LEU A 114 -3.91 4.97 -28.76
CA LEU A 114 -4.14 5.10 -27.32
C LEU A 114 -3.81 6.53 -26.85
N GLU A 115 -2.71 7.10 -27.33
CA GLU A 115 -2.30 8.48 -27.05
C GLU A 115 -3.30 9.49 -27.63
N ALA A 116 -3.81 9.27 -28.85
CA ALA A 116 -4.87 10.06 -29.45
C ALA A 116 -6.21 9.93 -28.72
N LEU A 117 -6.58 8.73 -28.24
CA LEU A 117 -7.78 8.51 -27.44
C LEU A 117 -7.67 9.20 -26.07
N MET A 118 -6.49 9.14 -25.43
CA MET A 118 -6.22 9.84 -24.17
C MET A 118 -6.17 11.35 -24.35
N ASN A 119 -5.68 11.86 -25.49
CA ASN A 119 -5.73 13.28 -25.84
C ASN A 119 -7.15 13.74 -26.21
N ALA A 120 -8.00 12.84 -26.73
CA ALA A 120 -9.41 13.13 -27.01
C ALA A 120 -10.31 13.11 -25.77
N VAL A 121 -9.93 12.34 -24.73
CA VAL A 121 -10.61 12.30 -23.42
C VAL A 121 -10.08 13.36 -22.46
N SER A 122 -8.83 13.82 -22.67
CA SER A 122 -8.29 15.00 -21.98
C SER A 122 -8.95 16.26 -22.54
N PHE A 123 -9.97 16.78 -21.85
CA PHE A 123 -10.55 18.07 -22.17
C PHE A 123 -9.45 19.13 -22.05
N GLY A 124 -8.93 19.61 -23.19
CA GLY A 124 -8.02 20.74 -23.21
C GLY A 124 -8.70 22.00 -22.63
N PRO A 125 -7.93 22.99 -22.14
CA PRO A 125 -8.48 24.21 -21.55
C PRO A 125 -9.45 24.98 -22.47
N GLU A 126 -9.37 24.79 -23.79
CA GLU A 126 -10.29 25.38 -24.76
C GLU A 126 -11.63 24.62 -24.91
N ALA A 127 -11.68 23.32 -24.63
CA ALA A 127 -12.91 22.51 -24.72
C ALA A 127 -13.90 22.79 -23.57
N HIS A 128 -13.44 23.40 -22.47
CA HIS A 128 -14.28 23.76 -21.32
C HIS A 128 -15.29 24.88 -21.61
N ARG A 129 -15.11 25.68 -22.67
CA ARG A 129 -16.05 26.78 -23.01
C ARG A 129 -17.34 26.34 -23.71
N GLY A 130 -17.37 25.14 -24.32
CA GLY A 130 -18.48 24.72 -25.18
C GLY A 130 -19.50 23.79 -24.53
N LEU A 131 -19.08 22.93 -23.59
CA LEU A 131 -19.91 21.82 -23.10
C LEU A 131 -20.53 22.03 -21.71
N LEU A 132 -20.01 22.97 -20.91
CA LEU A 132 -20.48 23.23 -19.55
C LEU A 132 -21.32 24.52 -19.55
N GLY A 133 -22.58 24.38 -19.94
CA GLY A 133 -23.56 25.47 -19.88
C GLY A 133 -23.69 26.03 -18.45
N GLY A 134 -22.97 27.11 -18.16
CA GLY A 134 -23.18 27.95 -16.99
C GLY A 134 -22.47 27.56 -15.69
N LEU A 135 -21.63 26.53 -15.66
CA LEU A 135 -20.82 26.21 -14.47
C LEU A 135 -19.55 27.07 -14.44
N THR A 136 -19.34 27.80 -13.35
CA THR A 136 -18.11 28.57 -13.16
C THR A 136 -16.91 27.63 -13.01
N LEU A 137 -15.72 28.05 -13.45
CA LEU A 137 -14.46 27.29 -13.30
C LEU A 137 -14.27 26.83 -11.85
N THR A 138 -14.67 27.65 -10.88
CA THR A 138 -14.66 27.36 -9.45
C THR A 138 -15.51 26.14 -9.09
N THR A 139 -16.73 26.04 -9.62
CA THR A 139 -17.64 24.91 -9.37
C THR A 139 -17.14 23.60 -9.98
N VAL A 140 -16.49 23.67 -11.16
CA VAL A 140 -15.86 22.52 -11.82
C VAL A 140 -14.64 22.05 -11.04
N ILE A 141 -13.82 22.98 -10.54
CA ILE A 141 -12.67 22.68 -9.67
C ILE A 141 -13.18 22.03 -8.37
N GLU A 142 -14.21 22.58 -7.71
CA GLU A 142 -14.75 22.06 -6.44
C GLU A 142 -15.35 20.64 -6.57
N THR A 143 -16.11 20.36 -7.63
CA THR A 143 -16.69 19.02 -7.84
C THR A 143 -15.66 17.99 -8.29
N PHE A 144 -14.68 18.39 -9.10
CA PHE A 144 -13.59 17.52 -9.54
C PHE A 144 -12.61 17.20 -8.40
N ASP A 145 -12.38 18.16 -7.49
CA ASP A 145 -11.51 18.01 -6.33
C ASP A 145 -12.03 16.94 -5.35
N THR A 146 -13.32 16.97 -5.03
CA THR A 146 -13.90 16.02 -4.06
C THR A 146 -13.84 14.56 -4.55
N ALA A 147 -14.17 14.31 -5.82
CA ALA A 147 -14.17 12.96 -6.40
C ALA A 147 -12.75 12.42 -6.60
N SER A 148 -11.81 13.28 -7.04
CA SER A 148 -10.40 12.93 -7.18
C SER A 148 -9.81 12.59 -5.81
N MET A 149 -10.05 13.43 -4.81
CA MET A 149 -9.55 13.17 -3.45
C MET A 149 -10.07 11.86 -2.87
N ALA A 150 -11.37 11.57 -3.05
CA ALA A 150 -11.94 10.29 -2.64
C ALA A 150 -11.27 9.10 -3.35
N LEU A 151 -10.93 9.22 -4.64
CA LEU A 151 -10.19 8.19 -5.37
C LEU A 151 -8.80 7.99 -4.77
N PHE A 152 -8.04 9.05 -4.50
CA PHE A 152 -6.69 8.96 -3.93
C PHE A 152 -6.66 8.41 -2.51
N THR A 153 -7.60 8.83 -1.65
CA THR A 153 -7.78 8.24 -0.33
C THR A 153 -8.04 6.74 -0.46
N ARG A 154 -8.96 6.34 -1.34
CA ARG A 154 -9.23 4.92 -1.60
C ARG A 154 -7.99 4.18 -2.13
N GLN A 155 -7.18 4.79 -2.99
CA GLN A 155 -5.96 4.13 -3.47
C GLN A 155 -4.86 4.04 -2.41
N SER A 156 -4.72 5.06 -1.56
CA SER A 156 -3.86 5.01 -0.38
C SER A 156 -4.29 3.90 0.57
N GLU A 157 -5.59 3.78 0.86
CA GLU A 157 -6.16 2.71 1.69
C GLU A 157 -5.93 1.33 1.07
N SER A 158 -6.14 1.16 -0.24
CA SER A 158 -5.83 -0.08 -0.96
C SER A 158 -4.34 -0.45 -0.87
N ALA A 159 -3.45 0.53 -1.03
CA ALA A 159 -2.01 0.35 -0.90
C ALA A 159 -1.63 -0.05 0.54
N GLN A 160 -2.16 0.64 1.55
CA GLN A 160 -1.97 0.32 2.97
C GLN A 160 -2.44 -1.09 3.32
N ARG A 161 -3.61 -1.48 2.79
CA ARG A 161 -4.21 -2.80 3.01
C ARG A 161 -3.32 -3.89 2.42
N LEU A 162 -2.81 -3.67 1.21
CA LEU A 162 -1.87 -4.57 0.56
C LEU A 162 -0.53 -4.66 1.30
N ALA A 163 0.04 -3.53 1.70
CA ALA A 163 1.28 -3.45 2.48
C ALA A 163 1.17 -4.24 3.79
N SER A 164 0.07 -4.04 4.52
CA SER A 164 -0.24 -4.74 5.77
C SER A 164 -0.35 -6.24 5.57
N ALA A 165 -1.06 -6.69 4.53
CA ALA A 165 -1.24 -8.11 4.21
C ALA A 165 0.08 -8.78 3.79
N ALA A 166 0.86 -8.15 2.92
CA ALA A 166 2.16 -8.64 2.49
C ALA A 166 3.18 -8.68 3.64
N GLY A 167 3.18 -7.65 4.49
CA GLY A 167 4.00 -7.58 5.69
C GLY A 167 3.66 -8.68 6.71
N ALA A 168 2.37 -8.97 6.91
CA ALA A 168 1.90 -10.08 7.74
C ALA A 168 2.41 -11.43 7.20
N GLN A 169 2.26 -11.66 5.89
CA GLN A 169 2.74 -12.89 5.26
C GLN A 169 4.26 -13.06 5.41
N ARG A 170 5.03 -11.98 5.24
CA ARG A 170 6.49 -11.98 5.47
C ARG A 170 6.84 -12.36 6.91
N ARG A 171 6.22 -11.72 7.92
CA ARG A 171 6.47 -12.02 9.34
C ARG A 171 6.15 -13.49 9.66
N ARG A 172 5.07 -14.00 9.09
CA ARG A 172 4.67 -15.39 9.26
C ARG A 172 5.70 -16.37 8.68
N LEU A 173 6.18 -16.13 7.46
CA LEU A 173 7.25 -16.93 6.85
C LEU A 173 8.55 -16.89 7.68
N GLN A 174 8.88 -15.73 8.27
CA GLN A 174 10.03 -15.59 9.17
C GLN A 174 9.84 -16.39 10.46
N ALA A 175 8.64 -16.37 11.05
CA ALA A 175 8.31 -17.14 12.25
C ALA A 175 8.41 -18.66 11.99
N ILE A 176 7.89 -19.13 10.86
CA ILE A 176 8.00 -20.53 10.41
C ILE A 176 9.45 -20.94 10.26
N ARG A 177 10.25 -20.13 9.54
CA ARG A 177 11.68 -20.37 9.37
C ARG A 177 12.41 -20.47 10.70
N LYS A 178 12.16 -19.53 11.62
CA LYS A 178 12.80 -19.48 12.95
C LYS A 178 12.44 -20.70 13.79
N ALA A 179 11.16 -21.06 13.86
CA ALA A 179 10.75 -22.22 14.63
C ALA A 179 11.30 -23.54 14.05
N ARG A 180 11.31 -23.70 12.71
CA ARG A 180 11.95 -24.86 12.06
C ARG A 180 13.45 -24.95 12.34
N HIS A 181 14.15 -23.81 12.45
CA HIS A 181 15.56 -23.78 12.83
C HIS A 181 15.78 -24.35 14.25
N HIS A 182 14.78 -24.23 15.13
CA HIS A 182 14.81 -24.81 16.48
C HIS A 182 14.20 -26.22 16.56
N GLY A 183 13.95 -26.89 15.43
CA GLY A 183 13.32 -28.22 15.41
C GLY A 183 11.83 -28.22 15.78
N ASN A 184 11.21 -27.04 15.88
CA ASN A 184 9.82 -26.90 16.27
C ASN A 184 8.94 -26.52 15.07
N TRP A 185 7.69 -26.97 15.08
CA TRP A 185 6.66 -26.36 14.25
C TRP A 185 6.06 -25.18 15.05
N PRO A 186 6.02 -23.95 14.51
CA PRO A 186 5.29 -22.90 15.21
C PRO A 186 3.84 -23.31 15.39
N THR A 187 3.30 -23.11 16.59
CA THR A 187 1.86 -22.98 16.78
C THR A 187 1.42 -21.72 16.04
N LEU A 188 1.04 -21.89 14.78
CA LEU A 188 0.59 -20.82 13.91
C LEU A 188 -0.76 -20.34 14.44
N ARG A 189 -0.73 -19.34 15.32
CA ARG A 189 -1.92 -18.51 15.51
C ARG A 189 -2.19 -17.81 14.18
N PRO A 190 -3.45 -17.76 13.70
CA PRO A 190 -3.78 -16.94 12.55
C PRO A 190 -3.19 -15.56 12.76
N ASP A 191 -2.40 -15.05 11.81
CA ASP A 191 -2.03 -13.63 11.86
C ASP A 191 -3.35 -12.86 11.78
N ASN A 192 -3.67 -12.12 12.84
CA ASN A 192 -4.92 -11.39 12.94
C ASN A 192 -5.13 -10.47 11.74
N THR A 193 -4.07 -10.03 11.06
CA THR A 193 -4.16 -9.18 9.87
C THR A 193 -4.80 -9.91 8.70
N LEU A 194 -4.27 -11.08 8.32
CA LEU A 194 -4.79 -11.84 7.17
C LEU A 194 -6.21 -12.34 7.43
N ALA A 195 -6.47 -12.77 8.67
CA ALA A 195 -7.79 -13.20 9.11
C ALA A 195 -8.79 -12.03 9.09
N LYS A 196 -8.43 -10.83 9.58
CA LYS A 196 -9.27 -9.63 9.52
C LYS A 196 -9.61 -9.22 8.08
N LEU A 197 -8.70 -9.46 7.15
CA LEU A 197 -8.88 -9.17 5.73
C LEU A 197 -9.57 -10.32 4.96
N ASN A 198 -9.94 -11.40 5.65
CA ASN A 198 -10.52 -12.61 5.04
C ASN A 198 -9.66 -13.18 3.89
N LEU A 199 -8.34 -13.05 3.99
CA LEU A 199 -7.42 -13.51 2.96
C LEU A 199 -7.00 -14.96 3.21
N HIS A 200 -7.06 -15.77 2.16
CA HIS A 200 -6.55 -17.14 2.19
C HIS A 200 -5.03 -17.17 2.45
N ASP A 201 -4.62 -17.86 3.52
CA ASP A 201 -3.22 -18.01 3.89
C ASP A 201 -2.72 -19.43 3.61
N TRP A 202 -1.99 -19.57 2.51
CA TRP A 202 -1.40 -20.83 2.07
C TRP A 202 -0.38 -21.41 3.05
N THR A 203 0.15 -20.63 4.00
CA THR A 203 1.08 -21.16 5.02
C THR A 203 0.36 -21.95 6.11
N LEU A 204 -0.98 -21.99 6.09
CA LEU A 204 -1.77 -22.93 6.87
C LEU A 204 -1.72 -24.35 6.29
N ASP A 205 -1.33 -24.53 5.03
CA ASP A 205 -1.10 -25.85 4.46
C ASP A 205 0.22 -26.44 4.98
N ARG A 206 0.08 -27.29 5.99
CA ARG A 206 1.21 -27.96 6.64
C ARG A 206 2.01 -28.84 5.69
N SER A 207 1.34 -29.55 4.77
CA SER A 207 2.01 -30.45 3.82
C SER A 207 2.93 -29.66 2.90
N LEU A 208 2.45 -28.54 2.39
CA LEU A 208 3.25 -27.62 1.60
C LEU A 208 4.43 -27.05 2.39
N MET A 209 4.18 -26.61 3.62
CA MET A 209 5.22 -26.06 4.48
C MET A 209 6.34 -27.03 4.82
N GLU A 210 6.01 -28.30 5.02
CA GLU A 210 6.99 -29.36 5.29
C GLU A 210 7.89 -29.62 4.08
N GLN A 211 7.35 -29.50 2.86
CA GLN A 211 8.10 -29.69 1.61
C GLN A 211 9.04 -28.52 1.27
N LEU A 212 8.77 -27.31 1.75
CA LEU A 212 9.63 -26.17 1.47
C LEU A 212 10.95 -26.23 2.25
N THR A 213 12.04 -25.83 1.61
CA THR A 213 13.36 -25.72 2.27
C THR A 213 13.52 -24.36 2.96
N GLN A 214 14.47 -24.25 3.91
CA GLN A 214 14.79 -22.98 4.58
C GLN A 214 15.17 -21.85 3.60
N PRO A 215 16.00 -22.09 2.55
CA PRO A 215 16.24 -21.10 1.51
C PRO A 215 14.96 -20.71 0.75
N ALA A 216 14.05 -21.65 0.47
CA ALA A 216 12.81 -21.34 -0.23
C ALA A 216 11.89 -20.44 0.61
N LEU A 217 11.76 -20.70 1.92
CA LEU A 217 11.02 -19.85 2.85
C LEU A 217 11.63 -18.44 2.96
N LYS A 218 12.97 -18.35 3.00
CA LYS A 218 13.68 -17.06 3.01
C LYS A 218 13.40 -16.26 1.74
N GLU A 219 13.44 -16.92 0.58
CA GLU A 219 13.16 -16.28 -0.71
C GLU A 219 11.70 -15.82 -0.81
N ALA A 220 10.73 -16.63 -0.38
CA ALA A 220 9.33 -16.21 -0.29
C ALA A 220 9.17 -14.97 0.60
N GLY A 221 9.78 -14.99 1.78
CA GLY A 221 9.74 -13.88 2.71
C GLY A 221 10.39 -12.61 2.15
N ARG A 222 11.39 -12.75 1.27
CA ARG A 222 11.99 -11.63 0.53
C ARG A 222 10.99 -11.04 -0.46
N TRP A 223 10.35 -11.85 -1.29
CA TRP A 223 9.34 -11.37 -2.25
C TRP A 223 8.15 -10.68 -1.59
N TYR A 224 7.59 -11.26 -0.53
CA TYR A 224 6.54 -10.58 0.24
C TYR A 224 7.04 -9.31 0.94
N GLY A 225 8.32 -9.24 1.30
CA GLY A 225 8.94 -8.01 1.78
C GLY A 225 8.96 -6.92 0.73
N LEU A 226 9.41 -7.24 -0.49
CA LEU A 226 9.45 -6.29 -1.60
C LEU A 226 8.05 -5.82 -2.01
N LEU A 227 7.07 -6.73 -1.98
CA LEU A 227 5.67 -6.39 -2.22
C LEU A 227 5.13 -5.41 -1.17
N ALA A 228 5.44 -5.66 0.12
CA ALA A 228 5.06 -4.76 1.20
C ALA A 228 5.74 -3.40 1.07
N ASP A 229 7.05 -3.38 0.83
CA ASP A 229 7.84 -2.14 0.71
C ASP A 229 7.37 -1.30 -0.49
N ALA A 230 7.04 -1.92 -1.63
CA ALA A 230 6.49 -1.22 -2.80
C ALA A 230 5.08 -0.67 -2.55
N ALA A 231 4.23 -1.42 -1.85
CA ALA A 231 2.88 -0.96 -1.50
C ALA A 231 2.93 0.21 -0.49
N THR A 232 3.81 0.15 0.51
CA THR A 232 4.04 1.27 1.45
C THR A 232 4.58 2.51 0.74
N GLU A 233 5.48 2.37 -0.24
CA GLU A 233 5.96 3.52 -1.01
C GLU A 233 4.83 4.19 -1.80
N LEU A 234 3.87 3.42 -2.33
CA LEU A 234 2.70 3.95 -3.02
C LEU A 234 1.71 4.62 -2.06
N GLU A 235 1.42 3.99 -0.92
CA GLU A 235 0.60 4.60 0.16
C GLU A 235 1.16 5.96 0.55
N GLU A 236 2.45 6.02 0.86
CA GLU A 236 3.11 7.25 1.29
C GLU A 236 3.22 8.28 0.17
N TRP A 237 3.37 7.84 -1.08
CA TRP A 237 3.31 8.75 -2.22
C TRP A 237 1.91 9.37 -2.33
N PHE A 238 0.83 8.58 -2.29
CA PHE A 238 -0.53 9.09 -2.33
C PHE A 238 -0.85 10.08 -1.18
N LEU A 239 -0.28 9.87 0.01
CA LEU A 239 -0.46 10.79 1.14
C LEU A 239 0.29 12.12 0.99
N ARG A 240 1.30 12.19 0.12
CA ARG A 240 2.14 13.38 -0.09
C ARG A 240 1.75 14.21 -1.29
N VAL A 241 1.14 13.59 -2.29
CA VAL A 241 0.77 14.31 -3.52
C VAL A 241 -0.40 15.24 -3.20
N SER A 242 -0.17 16.55 -3.35
CA SER A 242 -1.22 17.56 -3.15
C SER A 242 -2.25 17.50 -4.27
N VAL A 243 -3.45 18.04 -4.04
CA VAL A 243 -4.50 18.16 -5.06
C VAL A 243 -3.98 18.84 -6.33
N GLU A 244 -3.18 19.89 -6.20
CA GLU A 244 -2.59 20.61 -7.34
C GLU A 244 -1.61 19.74 -8.12
N GLN A 245 -0.82 18.92 -7.42
CA GLN A 245 0.07 17.93 -8.04
C GLN A 245 -0.71 16.78 -8.69
N LEU A 246 -1.92 16.49 -8.22
CA LEU A 246 -2.84 15.52 -8.83
C LEU A 246 -3.37 16.02 -10.17
N TYR A 247 -3.74 17.29 -10.28
CA TYR A 247 -4.05 17.89 -11.59
C TYR A 247 -2.83 17.85 -12.53
N ALA A 248 -1.63 17.89 -11.95
CA ALA A 248 -0.38 17.69 -12.65
C ALA A 248 -0.02 16.23 -12.96
N LEU A 249 -0.89 15.23 -12.74
CA LEU A 249 -0.66 13.86 -13.23
C LEU A 249 -0.58 13.77 -14.76
N HIS A 250 -1.12 14.76 -15.46
CA HIS A 250 -0.88 14.95 -16.90
C HIS A 250 0.56 15.40 -17.21
N GLN A 251 1.27 15.95 -16.23
CA GLN A 251 2.66 16.32 -16.41
C GLN A 251 3.54 15.05 -16.44
N PRO A 252 4.44 14.93 -17.43
CA PRO A 252 5.21 13.71 -17.66
C PRO A 252 5.98 13.20 -16.43
N GLN A 253 6.48 14.10 -15.57
CA GLN A 253 7.28 13.74 -14.42
C GLN A 253 6.48 13.05 -13.30
N PHE A 254 5.25 13.49 -13.02
CA PHE A 254 4.39 12.84 -12.03
C PHE A 254 3.92 11.48 -12.52
N ARG A 255 3.55 11.40 -13.81
CA ARG A 255 3.21 10.13 -14.45
C ARG A 255 4.37 9.15 -14.42
N ALA A 256 5.59 9.59 -14.71
CA ALA A 256 6.79 8.76 -14.64
C ALA A 256 7.07 8.27 -13.22
N ALA A 257 6.98 9.17 -12.22
CA ALA A 257 7.18 8.84 -10.82
C ALA A 257 6.15 7.84 -10.27
N PHE A 258 4.89 7.96 -10.68
CA PHE A 258 3.85 7.00 -10.35
C PHE A 258 4.07 5.66 -11.06
N THR A 259 4.35 5.70 -12.37
CA THR A 259 4.62 4.51 -13.19
C THR A 259 5.77 3.69 -12.62
N GLU A 260 6.86 4.34 -12.20
CA GLU A 260 8.00 3.65 -11.59
C GLU A 260 7.62 2.89 -10.31
N ARG A 261 6.78 3.49 -9.46
CA ARG A 261 6.32 2.88 -8.22
C ARG A 261 5.40 1.69 -8.47
N VAL A 262 4.43 1.84 -9.37
CA VAL A 262 3.52 0.76 -9.77
C VAL A 262 4.30 -0.38 -10.45
N GLU A 263 5.34 -0.05 -11.24
CA GLU A 263 6.22 -1.06 -11.84
C GLU A 263 6.97 -1.87 -10.77
N CYS A 264 7.46 -1.23 -9.70
CA CYS A 264 8.06 -1.95 -8.56
C CYS A 264 7.06 -2.92 -7.91
N LEU A 265 5.82 -2.48 -7.69
CA LEU A 265 4.78 -3.35 -7.13
C LEU A 265 4.46 -4.53 -8.05
N ALA A 266 4.32 -4.29 -9.36
CA ALA A 266 4.03 -5.32 -10.35
C ALA A 266 5.16 -6.35 -10.46
N ILE A 267 6.43 -5.92 -10.46
CA ILE A 267 7.59 -6.82 -10.46
C ILE A 267 7.62 -7.67 -9.19
N ALA A 268 7.38 -7.07 -8.02
CA ALA A 268 7.33 -7.80 -6.76
C ALA A 268 6.20 -8.86 -6.76
N GLN A 269 5.00 -8.49 -7.22
CA GLN A 269 3.87 -9.41 -7.36
C GLN A 269 4.17 -10.55 -8.33
N ARG A 270 4.78 -10.26 -9.49
CA ARG A 270 5.20 -11.30 -10.45
C ARG A 270 6.24 -12.23 -9.82
N GLY A 271 7.19 -11.71 -9.07
CA GLY A 271 8.18 -12.51 -8.35
C GLY A 271 7.55 -13.44 -7.31
N VAL A 272 6.54 -12.97 -6.57
CA VAL A 272 5.74 -13.82 -5.67
C VAL A 272 5.02 -14.94 -6.46
N LEU A 273 4.36 -14.60 -7.57
CA LEU A 273 3.61 -15.56 -8.38
C LEU A 273 4.53 -16.63 -8.98
N GLU A 274 5.64 -16.23 -9.60
CA GLU A 274 6.62 -17.16 -10.17
C GLU A 274 7.24 -18.04 -9.09
N TRP A 275 7.57 -17.47 -7.93
CA TRP A 275 8.06 -18.24 -6.80
C TRP A 275 7.03 -19.29 -6.38
N ILE A 276 5.75 -18.94 -6.26
CA ILE A 276 4.69 -19.92 -5.98
C ILE A 276 4.60 -20.95 -7.08
N GLU A 277 4.46 -20.57 -8.35
CA GLU A 277 4.26 -21.53 -9.45
C GLU A 277 5.42 -22.51 -9.58
N SER A 278 6.66 -22.04 -9.46
CA SER A 278 7.86 -22.87 -9.53
C SER A 278 7.96 -23.89 -8.40
N ARG A 279 7.34 -23.61 -7.25
CA ARG A 279 7.30 -24.49 -6.06
C ARG A 279 6.02 -25.32 -6.00
N ALA A 280 4.89 -24.75 -6.36
CA ALA A 280 3.58 -25.40 -6.47
C ALA A 280 3.60 -26.55 -7.46
N LYS A 281 4.21 -26.37 -8.64
CA LYS A 281 4.41 -27.45 -9.62
C LYS A 281 5.22 -28.60 -9.04
N LYS A 282 6.26 -28.31 -8.25
CA LYS A 282 7.09 -29.32 -7.58
C LYS A 282 6.34 -30.01 -6.43
N ALA A 283 5.52 -29.27 -5.71
CA ALA A 283 4.74 -29.73 -4.57
C ALA A 283 3.37 -30.34 -4.95
N ARG A 284 3.04 -30.40 -6.25
CA ARG A 284 1.73 -30.82 -6.78
C ARG A 284 0.54 -30.07 -6.16
N LEU A 285 0.72 -28.80 -5.81
CA LEU A 285 -0.40 -27.98 -5.37
C LEU A 285 -1.39 -27.82 -6.51
N LYS A 286 -2.68 -27.91 -6.19
CA LYS A 286 -3.74 -27.56 -7.14
C LYS A 286 -3.55 -26.09 -7.51
N SER A 287 -3.48 -25.81 -8.81
CA SER A 287 -3.23 -24.48 -9.39
C SER A 287 -4.23 -23.39 -8.96
N THR A 288 -5.33 -23.77 -8.31
CA THR A 288 -6.40 -22.89 -7.85
C THR A 288 -6.16 -22.25 -6.47
N GLN A 289 -5.12 -22.66 -5.73
CA GLN A 289 -4.83 -22.09 -4.41
C GLN A 289 -3.86 -20.90 -4.52
N PHE A 290 -4.28 -19.82 -5.17
CA PHE A 290 -3.59 -18.55 -5.01
C PHE A 290 -3.80 -18.05 -3.56
N CYS A 291 -2.76 -17.45 -2.99
CA CYS A 291 -2.90 -16.82 -1.68
C CYS A 291 -3.68 -15.51 -1.82
N GLY A 292 -4.49 -15.21 -0.81
CA GLY A 292 -5.34 -14.00 -0.79
C GLY A 292 -4.52 -12.71 -0.93
N VAL A 293 -3.26 -12.68 -0.48
CA VAL A 293 -2.38 -11.52 -0.67
C VAL A 293 -2.10 -11.26 -2.16
N GLN A 294 -1.94 -12.30 -2.97
CA GLN A 294 -1.70 -12.19 -4.40
C GLN A 294 -2.96 -11.79 -5.16
N ALA A 295 -4.11 -12.33 -4.75
CA ALA A 295 -5.40 -11.90 -5.27
C ALA A 295 -5.60 -10.41 -4.99
N LEU A 296 -5.37 -9.98 -3.75
CA LEU A 296 -5.42 -8.58 -3.35
C LEU A 296 -4.46 -7.71 -4.17
N ALA A 297 -3.20 -8.13 -4.33
CA ALA A 297 -2.23 -7.39 -5.13
C ALA A 297 -2.67 -7.25 -6.60
N PHE A 298 -3.25 -8.31 -7.18
CA PHE A 298 -3.76 -8.28 -8.54
C PHE A 298 -4.98 -7.36 -8.69
N GLU A 299 -5.92 -7.42 -7.74
CA GLU A 299 -7.08 -6.52 -7.67
C GLU A 299 -6.62 -5.06 -7.57
N THR A 300 -5.69 -4.75 -6.66
CA THR A 300 -5.13 -3.41 -6.48
C THR A 300 -4.44 -2.91 -7.77
N LEU A 301 -3.60 -3.75 -8.40
CA LEU A 301 -2.95 -3.38 -9.66
C LEU A 301 -3.97 -3.18 -10.79
N SER A 302 -4.98 -4.05 -10.90
CA SER A 302 -6.02 -3.93 -11.92
C SER A 302 -6.86 -2.68 -11.75
N GLU A 303 -7.17 -2.30 -10.51
CA GLU A 303 -7.86 -1.05 -10.20
C GLU A 303 -7.03 0.17 -10.67
N TRP A 304 -5.71 0.17 -10.44
CA TRP A 304 -4.85 1.30 -10.82
C TRP A 304 -4.55 1.38 -12.32
N LEU A 305 -4.48 0.24 -12.99
CA LEU A 305 -4.22 0.16 -14.42
C LEU A 305 -5.47 0.39 -15.28
N ALA A 306 -6.65 0.44 -14.66
CA ALA A 306 -7.89 0.68 -15.36
C ALA A 306 -7.86 2.05 -16.09
N PRO A 307 -8.48 2.16 -17.28
CA PRO A 307 -8.48 3.41 -18.05
C PRO A 307 -9.07 4.61 -17.30
N ASN A 308 -9.97 4.36 -16.35
CA ASN A 308 -10.62 5.34 -15.50
C ASN A 308 -9.87 5.63 -14.19
N ALA A 309 -8.70 5.04 -13.97
CA ALA A 309 -7.80 5.37 -12.87
C ALA A 309 -6.59 6.14 -13.40
N PHE A 310 -5.46 5.46 -13.63
CA PHE A 310 -4.23 6.12 -14.06
C PHE A 310 -3.79 5.78 -15.49
N ALA A 311 -4.37 4.74 -16.12
CA ALA A 311 -4.00 4.27 -17.46
C ALA A 311 -2.48 4.15 -17.66
N VAL A 312 -1.79 3.53 -16.69
CA VAL A 312 -0.34 3.34 -16.75
C VAL A 312 -0.01 2.11 -17.58
N PHE A 313 0.91 2.26 -18.52
CA PHE A 313 1.47 1.14 -19.25
C PHE A 313 2.69 0.58 -18.52
N LEU A 314 2.65 -0.72 -18.17
CA LEU A 314 3.74 -1.39 -17.45
C LEU A 314 4.56 -2.24 -18.41
N ASP A 315 5.57 -1.64 -19.03
CA ASP A 315 6.45 -2.31 -20.01
C ASP A 315 7.08 -3.61 -19.49
N ARG A 316 7.55 -3.59 -18.23
CA ARG A 316 8.30 -4.70 -17.64
C ARG A 316 7.52 -5.50 -16.60
N GLY A 317 6.49 -4.90 -15.97
CA GLY A 317 5.85 -5.44 -14.77
C GLY A 317 4.86 -6.59 -15.01
N MET A 318 4.13 -6.59 -16.12
CA MET A 318 2.93 -7.45 -16.30
C MET A 318 3.09 -8.62 -17.29
N LYS A 319 4.28 -8.80 -17.88
CA LYS A 319 4.54 -9.94 -18.78
C LYS A 319 4.78 -11.20 -17.95
N ARG A 320 3.76 -12.08 -17.89
CA ARG A 320 3.76 -13.34 -17.11
C ARG A 320 4.70 -14.40 -17.67
N ASP A 321 4.93 -14.37 -18.98
CA ASP A 321 5.80 -15.28 -19.72
C ASP A 321 7.30 -15.06 -19.44
N ARG A 322 7.66 -13.91 -18.89
CA ARG A 322 9.05 -13.57 -18.56
C ARG A 322 9.33 -13.78 -17.06
N PRO A 323 10.27 -14.67 -16.69
CA PRO A 323 10.67 -14.84 -15.30
C PRO A 323 11.37 -13.59 -14.77
N VAL A 324 11.17 -13.27 -13.50
CA VAL A 324 11.88 -12.21 -12.79
C VAL A 324 13.30 -12.66 -12.51
N THR A 325 14.25 -12.05 -13.20
CA THR A 325 15.66 -12.34 -13.02
C THR A 325 16.17 -11.81 -11.66
N ALA A 326 17.26 -12.39 -11.16
CA ALA A 326 17.93 -11.89 -9.94
C ALA A 326 18.37 -10.43 -10.07
N ARG A 327 18.78 -10.02 -11.28
CA ARG A 327 19.14 -8.65 -11.63
C ARG A 327 17.95 -7.71 -11.57
N GLU A 328 16.80 -8.08 -12.15
CA GLU A 328 15.58 -7.25 -12.08
C GLU A 328 15.11 -7.06 -10.63
N ARG A 329 15.24 -8.09 -9.78
CA ARG A 329 14.94 -7.97 -8.35
C ARG A 329 15.87 -6.97 -7.66
N GLU A 330 17.18 -7.04 -7.91
CA GLU A 330 18.17 -6.12 -7.34
C GLU A 330 17.96 -4.69 -7.83
N GLU A 331 17.69 -4.51 -9.13
CA GLU A 331 17.34 -3.20 -9.69
C GLU A 331 16.08 -2.63 -9.01
N MET A 332 15.05 -3.45 -8.80
CA MET A 332 13.83 -3.05 -8.08
C MET A 332 14.11 -2.68 -6.62
N GLU A 333 14.93 -3.46 -5.89
CA GLU A 333 15.35 -3.14 -4.53
C GLU A 333 16.04 -1.77 -4.45
N ASN A 334 16.98 -1.52 -5.37
CA ASN A 334 17.69 -0.25 -5.45
C ASN A 334 16.74 0.91 -5.80
N ARG A 335 15.75 0.69 -6.68
CA ARG A 335 14.70 1.68 -6.97
C ARG A 335 13.86 2.00 -5.74
N LEU A 336 13.40 1.00 -4.99
CA LEU A 336 12.63 1.23 -3.75
C LEU A 336 13.45 2.02 -2.70
N ILE A 337 14.74 1.71 -2.57
CA ILE A 337 15.65 2.49 -1.70
C ILE A 337 15.76 3.93 -2.19
N ARG A 338 15.87 4.17 -3.50
CA ARG A 338 15.93 5.52 -4.07
C ARG A 338 14.62 6.28 -3.88
N LEU A 339 13.49 5.66 -4.19
CA LEU A 339 12.16 6.27 -4.08
C LEU A 339 11.84 6.66 -2.64
N SER A 340 12.19 5.79 -1.68
CA SER A 340 12.04 6.08 -0.25
C SER A 340 12.98 7.17 0.28
N LYS A 341 14.12 7.43 -0.38
CA LYS A 341 15.02 8.54 -0.04
C LYS A 341 14.54 9.85 -0.63
N SER A 342 14.26 9.88 -1.94
CA SER A 342 13.72 11.05 -2.64
C SER A 342 12.40 11.53 -2.02
N ALA A 343 11.71 10.65 -1.32
CA ALA A 343 10.52 10.98 -0.57
C ALA A 343 10.70 12.03 0.54
N VAL A 344 11.92 12.14 1.08
CA VAL A 344 12.31 13.09 2.13
C VAL A 344 12.64 14.46 1.54
N ASP A 345 12.99 14.50 0.25
CA ASP A 345 13.54 15.67 -0.44
C ASP A 345 12.51 16.37 -1.35
N VAL A 346 11.23 15.95 -1.31
CA VAL A 346 10.14 16.77 -1.88
C VAL A 346 9.90 17.90 -0.90
N GLU A 347 10.81 18.86 -0.91
CA GLU A 347 10.63 20.16 -0.30
C GLU A 347 9.28 20.71 -0.79
N GLU A 348 8.43 21.11 0.16
CA GLU A 348 7.40 22.10 -0.15
C GLU A 348 8.08 23.19 -0.96
N PRO A 349 7.53 23.61 -2.12
CA PRO A 349 8.11 24.70 -2.88
C PRO A 349 8.37 25.82 -1.89
N GLU A 350 9.64 26.15 -1.70
CA GLU A 350 10.08 27.05 -0.66
C GLU A 350 9.14 28.24 -0.69
N ALA A 351 8.35 28.39 0.38
CA ALA A 351 7.75 29.68 0.63
C ALA A 351 8.96 30.60 0.78
N GLU A 352 9.29 31.33 -0.29
CA GLU A 352 10.26 32.40 -0.35
C GLU A 352 9.83 33.48 0.65
N GLY A 353 9.99 33.17 1.93
CA GLY A 353 9.91 34.04 3.07
C GLY A 353 11.36 34.30 3.49
N PRO A 354 11.82 35.57 3.53
CA PRO A 354 13.24 35.93 3.62
C PRO A 354 13.83 35.77 5.03
N LEU A 355 13.58 34.63 5.69
CA LEU A 355 14.02 34.37 7.07
C LEU A 355 14.86 33.11 7.25
N ALA A 356 14.97 32.21 6.26
CA ALA A 356 15.78 30.99 6.37
C ALA A 356 17.18 31.09 5.74
N GLU A 357 17.41 32.01 4.78
CA GLU A 357 18.72 32.18 4.13
C GLU A 357 19.73 33.03 4.93
N ALA A 358 19.33 33.64 6.05
CA ALA A 358 20.20 34.59 6.77
C ALA A 358 21.19 33.95 7.76
N MET A 359 21.33 32.62 7.85
CA MET A 359 22.25 31.99 8.83
C MET A 359 23.06 30.80 8.32
N ILE A 360 23.16 30.60 7.00
CA ILE A 360 24.25 29.80 6.41
C ILE A 360 25.22 30.76 5.71
N ASP A 361 25.78 31.68 6.50
CA ASP A 361 27.03 32.35 6.15
C ASP A 361 28.15 31.33 6.37
N SER A 362 28.23 30.35 5.46
CA SER A 362 29.34 29.42 5.37
C SER A 362 30.49 30.16 4.71
N GLU A 363 31.39 30.68 5.55
CA GLU A 363 32.79 30.84 5.17
C GLU A 363 33.24 29.54 4.50
N SER A 364 33.55 29.67 3.22
CA SER A 364 33.97 28.65 2.28
C SER A 364 35.39 28.15 2.57
N GLY A 365 35.59 27.61 3.77
CA GLY A 365 36.67 26.71 4.08
C GLY A 365 36.23 25.28 3.75
N ASP A 366 36.96 24.61 2.86
CA ASP A 366 36.87 23.19 2.56
C ASP A 366 37.27 22.34 3.78
N GLU A 367 36.56 22.50 4.91
CA GLU A 367 36.66 21.62 6.06
C GLU A 367 35.97 20.31 5.67
N THR A 368 36.80 19.33 5.29
CA THR A 368 36.38 17.95 5.09
C THR A 368 35.52 17.50 6.26
N THR A 369 34.20 17.42 6.04
CA THR A 369 33.27 16.96 7.07
C THR A 369 33.71 15.55 7.49
N PRO A 370 33.97 15.31 8.78
CA PRO A 370 34.45 14.00 9.24
C PRO A 370 33.45 12.91 8.87
N HIS A 371 33.96 11.82 8.31
CA HIS A 371 33.18 10.65 7.90
C HIS A 371 33.36 9.50 8.89
N TYR A 372 32.27 8.88 9.30
CA TYR A 372 32.24 7.79 10.28
C TYR A 372 31.80 6.47 9.63
N SER A 373 32.41 5.37 10.03
CA SER A 373 32.09 4.03 9.53
C SER A 373 30.83 3.42 10.16
N GLY A 374 30.39 3.95 11.32
CA GLY A 374 29.21 3.48 12.03
C GLY A 374 28.75 4.40 13.16
N VAL A 375 27.56 4.12 13.71
CA VAL A 375 26.94 4.97 14.75
C VAL A 375 27.78 5.01 16.03
N PHE A 376 28.38 3.89 16.43
CA PHE A 376 29.28 3.84 17.59
C PHE A 376 30.47 4.80 17.47
N GLU A 377 31.08 4.85 16.27
CA GLU A 377 32.20 5.75 16.01
C GLU A 377 31.76 7.22 16.06
N ALA A 378 30.63 7.55 15.45
CA ALA A 378 30.05 8.89 15.50
C ALA A 378 29.73 9.34 16.94
N VAL A 379 29.20 8.44 17.79
CA VAL A 379 28.91 8.73 19.21
C VAL A 379 30.21 8.90 20.01
N THR A 380 31.23 8.10 19.74
CA THR A 380 32.54 8.20 20.40
C THR A 380 33.24 9.52 20.06
N ALA A 381 33.22 9.90 18.77
CA ALA A 381 33.73 11.20 18.33
C ALA A 381 32.96 12.35 18.98
N ALA A 382 31.63 12.28 19.01
CA ALA A 382 30.80 13.29 19.67
C ALA A 382 31.06 13.41 21.19
N GLN A 383 31.41 12.32 21.88
CA GLN A 383 31.81 12.38 23.29
C GLN A 383 33.12 13.18 23.46
N GLN A 384 34.08 12.99 22.56
CA GLN A 384 35.36 13.71 22.59
C GLN A 384 35.15 15.19 22.26
N ASP A 385 34.37 15.48 21.21
CA ASP A 385 34.16 16.83 20.71
C ASP A 385 33.27 17.67 21.63
N PHE A 386 32.25 17.05 22.24
CA PHE A 386 31.15 17.76 22.93
C PHE A 386 30.99 17.38 24.40
N GLY A 387 31.95 16.70 25.02
CA GLY A 387 31.88 16.25 26.42
C GLY A 387 31.72 17.38 27.46
N GLN A 388 31.98 18.62 27.07
CA GLN A 388 31.72 19.79 27.92
C GLN A 388 30.22 20.10 28.01
N GLN A 389 29.43 19.85 26.97
CA GLN A 389 28.00 20.17 26.89
C GLN A 389 27.11 18.94 27.02
N LEU A 390 27.62 17.77 26.62
CA LEU A 390 26.91 16.50 26.61
C LEU A 390 27.59 15.51 27.55
N THR A 391 26.78 14.72 28.24
CA THR A 391 27.22 13.54 28.99
C THR A 391 26.68 12.30 28.28
N PHE A 392 27.51 11.31 28.03
CA PHE A 392 27.10 10.07 27.37
C PHE A 392 27.02 8.94 28.39
N HIS A 393 25.83 8.35 28.52
CA HIS A 393 25.60 7.19 29.36
C HIS A 393 26.09 5.91 28.66
N GLU A 394 26.55 4.89 29.40
CA GLU A 394 27.02 3.60 28.86
C GLU A 394 26.02 2.99 27.86
N ARG A 395 24.74 2.97 28.25
CA ARG A 395 23.62 2.54 27.40
C ARG A 395 23.54 3.22 26.03
N ALA A 396 23.98 4.48 25.89
CA ALA A 396 24.02 5.14 24.58
C ALA A 396 25.02 4.45 23.65
N PHE A 397 26.20 4.09 24.17
CA PHE A 397 27.22 3.34 23.44
C PHE A 397 26.73 1.95 23.06
N GLU A 398 26.13 1.21 24.00
CA GLU A 398 25.55 -0.12 23.73
C GLU A 398 24.54 -0.06 22.58
N SER A 399 23.60 0.90 22.62
CA SER A 399 22.60 1.07 21.57
C SER A 399 23.18 1.51 20.22
N ALA A 400 24.31 2.23 20.25
CA ALA A 400 25.02 2.67 19.06
C ALA A 400 25.79 1.52 18.40
N THR A 401 26.40 0.63 19.20
CA THR A 401 27.05 -0.60 18.73
C THR A 401 26.07 -1.51 17.99
N ASP A 402 24.84 -1.65 18.51
CA ASP A 402 23.80 -2.50 17.92
C ASP A 402 23.04 -1.84 16.74
N SER A 403 23.39 -0.60 16.38
CA SER A 403 22.63 0.16 15.38
C SER A 403 22.99 -0.22 13.95
N ALA A 404 21.96 -0.48 13.14
CA ALA A 404 22.11 -0.75 11.70
C ALA A 404 22.00 0.51 10.82
N PHE A 405 21.85 1.69 11.43
CA PHE A 405 21.64 2.95 10.73
C PHE A 405 22.85 3.33 9.86
N ARG A 406 22.60 3.62 8.58
CA ARG A 406 23.67 3.71 7.55
C ARG A 406 24.20 5.12 7.28
N ARG A 407 23.78 6.12 8.06
CA ARG A 407 24.17 7.53 7.87
C ARG A 407 24.78 8.10 9.16
N PRO A 408 25.89 7.52 9.66
CA PRO A 408 26.45 7.88 10.96
C PRO A 408 26.90 9.35 11.05
N ASP A 409 27.24 9.99 9.92
CA ASP A 409 27.58 11.42 9.87
C ASP A 409 26.42 12.32 10.33
N GLU A 410 25.18 11.95 9.99
CA GLU A 410 23.97 12.64 10.47
C GLU A 410 23.80 12.50 11.98
N VAL A 411 24.27 11.41 12.58
CA VAL A 411 24.23 11.20 14.04
C VAL A 411 25.17 12.18 14.73
N HIS A 412 26.41 12.33 14.24
CA HIS A 412 27.35 13.31 14.77
C HIS A 412 26.83 14.74 14.60
N GLY A 413 26.29 15.07 13.41
CA GLY A 413 25.67 16.36 13.14
C GLY A 413 24.51 16.67 14.10
N CYS A 414 23.67 15.69 14.39
CA CYS A 414 22.59 15.82 15.36
C CYS A 414 23.10 16.03 16.80
N LEU A 415 24.15 15.31 17.21
CA LEU A 415 24.77 15.48 18.54
C LEU A 415 25.46 16.85 18.66
N ARG A 416 26.08 17.34 17.58
CA ARG A 416 26.64 18.70 17.51
C ARG A 416 25.54 19.76 17.71
N ALA A 417 24.39 19.59 17.05
CA ALA A 417 23.25 20.48 17.23
C ALA A 417 22.74 20.45 18.69
N LEU A 418 22.64 19.26 19.31
CA LEU A 418 22.26 19.12 20.72
C LEU A 418 23.27 19.80 21.67
N ALA A 419 24.57 19.69 21.38
CA ALA A 419 25.62 20.37 22.15
C ALA A 419 25.52 21.90 22.05
N LYS A 420 25.22 22.43 20.86
CA LYS A 420 24.95 23.87 20.66
C LYS A 420 23.75 24.34 21.49
N ILE A 421 22.65 23.57 21.47
CA ILE A 421 21.45 23.86 22.29
C ILE A 421 21.79 23.91 23.78
N ALA A 422 22.54 22.93 24.30
CA ALA A 422 22.99 22.93 25.70
C ALA A 422 23.85 24.17 26.00
N SER A 423 24.81 24.48 25.13
CA SER A 423 25.68 25.64 25.31
C SER A 423 24.92 26.97 25.32
N ASP A 424 23.92 27.14 24.46
CA ASP A 424 23.16 28.39 24.39
C ASP A 424 22.15 28.51 25.54
N ARG A 425 21.61 27.39 26.00
CA ARG A 425 20.78 27.34 27.22
C ARG A 425 21.59 27.77 28.45
N ALA A 426 22.82 27.27 28.59
CA ALA A 426 23.71 27.65 29.70
C ALA A 426 24.12 29.12 29.70
N ARG A 427 24.13 29.77 28.53
CA ARG A 427 24.37 31.21 28.40
C ARG A 427 23.10 32.05 28.60
N GLY A 428 21.94 31.44 28.83
CA GLY A 428 20.67 32.14 28.98
C GLY A 428 20.15 32.80 27.71
N LYS A 429 20.67 32.44 26.52
CA LYS A 429 20.29 33.09 25.24
C LYS A 429 18.82 32.93 24.85
N PHE A 430 18.13 31.96 25.45
CA PHE A 430 16.77 31.56 25.08
C PHE A 430 15.79 31.57 26.26
N GLN A 431 16.00 32.45 27.25
CA GLN A 431 15.02 32.63 28.33
C GLN A 431 13.65 32.99 27.73
N GLY A 432 12.63 32.18 28.02
CA GLY A 432 11.27 32.37 27.53
C GLY A 432 10.94 31.70 26.19
N THR A 433 11.94 31.18 25.45
CA THR A 433 11.68 30.45 24.21
C THR A 433 11.23 29.02 24.51
N PRO A 434 10.13 28.53 23.92
CA PRO A 434 9.72 27.14 24.05
C PRO A 434 10.82 26.19 23.56
N LEU A 435 11.06 25.09 24.29
CA LEU A 435 12.13 24.14 23.97
C LEU A 435 12.00 23.56 22.55
N SER A 436 10.78 23.28 22.10
CA SER A 436 10.52 22.79 20.74
C SER A 436 10.97 23.78 19.65
N GLN A 437 10.77 25.08 19.87
CA GLN A 437 11.18 26.12 18.93
C GLN A 437 12.71 26.25 18.90
N LEU A 438 13.36 26.14 20.07
CA LEU A 438 14.82 26.12 20.16
C LEU A 438 15.42 24.93 19.38
N PHE A 439 14.85 23.73 19.53
CA PHE A 439 15.31 22.59 18.74
C PHE A 439 15.11 22.82 17.24
N LEU A 440 13.97 23.40 16.85
CA LEU A 440 13.67 23.68 15.45
C LEU A 440 14.65 24.68 14.83
N THR A 441 15.09 25.71 15.57
CA THR A 441 16.12 26.67 15.09
C THR A 441 17.48 26.02 14.85
N HIS A 442 17.73 24.84 15.42
CA HIS A 442 18.92 24.03 15.17
C HIS A 442 18.65 22.87 14.20
N GLY A 443 17.54 22.91 13.45
CA GLY A 443 17.18 21.88 12.47
C GLY A 443 16.70 20.56 13.08
N LEU A 444 16.38 20.53 14.37
CA LEU A 444 15.94 19.33 15.09
C LEU A 444 14.44 19.38 15.38
N ARG A 445 13.73 18.30 15.05
CA ARG A 445 12.32 18.13 15.45
C ARG A 445 12.23 17.34 16.74
N LEU A 446 12.05 18.06 17.86
CA LEU A 446 11.84 17.48 19.18
C LEU A 446 10.56 16.65 19.24
N LYS A 447 10.64 15.44 19.78
CA LYS A 447 9.51 14.53 20.02
C LYS A 447 9.48 14.07 21.47
N PHE A 448 8.29 13.67 21.89
CA PHE A 448 8.03 13.13 23.22
C PHE A 448 7.37 11.76 23.11
N SER A 449 7.81 10.83 23.94
CA SER A 449 7.13 9.54 24.12
C SER A 449 5.96 9.72 25.09
N SER A 450 4.80 9.14 24.78
CA SER A 450 3.62 9.28 25.62
C SER A 450 3.77 8.53 26.95
N ASP A 451 3.12 9.00 28.02
CA ASP A 451 3.13 8.36 29.34
C ASP A 451 2.66 6.91 29.29
N ALA A 452 1.66 6.62 28.46
CA ALA A 452 1.19 5.27 28.22
C ALA A 452 2.28 4.35 27.63
N THR A 453 3.09 4.88 26.70
CA THR A 453 4.23 4.16 26.09
C THR A 453 5.33 3.95 27.12
N MET A 454 5.70 4.99 27.86
CA MET A 454 6.73 4.91 28.89
C MET A 454 6.37 3.94 30.00
N THR A 455 5.10 3.94 30.44
CA THR A 455 4.59 2.99 31.45
C THR A 455 4.64 1.56 30.92
N ARG A 456 4.19 1.34 29.68
CA ARG A 456 4.16 0.01 29.05
C ARG A 456 5.57 -0.58 28.85
N TYR A 457 6.54 0.26 28.50
CA TYR A 457 7.92 -0.14 28.23
C TYR A 457 8.89 0.46 29.24
N ALA A 458 8.54 0.44 30.52
CA ALA A 458 9.29 1.11 31.58
C ALA A 458 10.75 0.63 31.74
N ASN A 459 11.05 -0.62 31.37
CA ASN A 459 12.42 -1.13 31.35
C ASN A 459 13.27 -0.57 30.19
N ARG A 460 12.64 0.05 29.19
CA ARG A 460 13.32 0.69 28.05
C ARG A 460 13.34 2.21 28.19
N TYR A 461 12.31 2.81 28.77
CA TYR A 461 12.19 4.27 28.85
C TYR A 461 12.73 4.90 30.13
N PHE A 462 13.32 4.09 31.02
CA PHE A 462 14.01 4.59 32.21
C PHE A 462 15.42 4.04 32.28
N ALA A 463 16.33 4.81 32.87
CA ALA A 463 17.70 4.41 33.17
C ALA A 463 18.12 5.02 34.51
N ASP A 464 19.07 4.38 35.19
CA ASP A 464 19.65 4.93 36.42
C ASP A 464 20.87 5.78 36.06
N HIS A 465 20.88 7.03 36.48
CA HIS A 465 21.98 7.97 36.28
C HIS A 465 22.27 8.70 37.59
N CYS A 466 23.50 8.61 38.09
CA CYS A 466 23.92 9.23 39.35
C CYS A 466 23.01 8.90 40.55
N GLY A 467 22.52 7.66 40.62
CA GLY A 467 21.63 7.19 41.69
C GLY A 467 20.17 7.64 41.56
N ALA A 468 19.83 8.38 40.50
CA ALA A 468 18.46 8.78 40.19
C ALA A 468 17.93 8.01 38.97
N ARG A 469 16.66 7.63 39.01
CA ARG A 469 15.98 7.02 37.87
C ARG A 469 15.45 8.13 36.95
N VAL A 470 16.01 8.25 35.75
CA VAL A 470 15.67 9.29 34.76
C VAL A 470 14.84 8.71 33.62
N SER A 471 13.97 9.53 33.02
CA SER A 471 13.13 9.15 31.88
C SER A 471 13.77 9.51 30.53
N LEU A 472 13.50 8.68 29.52
CA LEU A 472 13.93 8.86 28.13
C LEU A 472 12.76 9.35 27.25
N SER A 473 11.94 10.28 27.75
CA SER A 473 10.75 10.76 27.03
C SER A 473 11.13 11.57 25.79
N GLU A 474 12.08 12.49 25.95
CA GLU A 474 12.57 13.41 24.95
C GLU A 474 13.50 12.71 23.96
N HIS A 475 13.25 12.95 22.68
CA HIS A 475 14.08 12.40 21.62
C HIS A 475 13.95 13.16 20.30
N VAL A 476 14.89 12.88 19.41
CA VAL A 476 14.79 13.15 17.98
C VAL A 476 14.84 11.84 17.21
N THR A 477 14.24 11.82 16.03
CA THR A 477 14.33 10.69 15.10
C THR A 477 15.05 11.14 13.84
N LEU A 478 16.10 10.41 13.45
CA LEU A 478 16.75 10.57 12.16
C LEU A 478 16.18 9.54 11.19
N GLY A 479 15.60 10.02 10.10
CA GLY A 479 14.93 9.20 9.07
C GLY A 479 13.70 8.43 9.57
N ALA A 480 13.31 7.37 8.84
CA ALA A 480 12.04 6.66 9.06
C ALA A 480 12.05 5.19 8.58
N ARG A 481 10.96 4.47 8.88
CA ARG A 481 10.60 3.11 8.43
C ARG A 481 11.45 1.93 8.95
N SER A 482 12.73 1.85 8.58
CA SER A 482 13.57 0.65 8.80
C SER A 482 14.72 0.91 9.78
N GLN A 483 15.26 -0.12 10.41
CA GLN A 483 16.44 0.05 11.31
C GLN A 483 17.68 0.57 10.59
N ASN A 484 17.75 0.44 9.25
CA ASN A 484 18.88 0.94 8.46
C ASN A 484 18.76 2.44 8.14
N THR A 485 17.54 2.98 8.22
CA THR A 485 17.18 4.33 7.79
C THR A 485 16.51 5.14 8.90
N CYS A 486 16.25 4.55 10.06
CA CYS A 486 15.61 5.15 11.22
C CYS A 486 16.45 4.90 12.47
N LEU A 487 16.81 5.98 13.15
CA LEU A 487 17.50 5.99 14.44
C LEU A 487 16.83 7.02 15.35
N SER A 488 16.83 6.77 16.66
CA SER A 488 16.40 7.74 17.66
C SER A 488 17.54 8.06 18.61
N ILE A 489 17.68 9.33 18.96
CA ILE A 489 18.56 9.79 20.05
C ILE A 489 17.66 10.25 21.19
N HIS A 490 17.72 9.58 22.33
CA HIS A 490 17.00 9.96 23.55
C HIS A 490 17.97 10.53 24.57
N TRP A 491 17.52 11.56 25.28
CA TRP A 491 18.30 12.21 26.32
C TRP A 491 17.42 12.59 27.51
N TRP A 492 18.10 12.98 28.57
CA TRP A 492 17.54 13.68 29.72
C TRP A 492 18.35 14.96 29.97
N PHE A 493 17.70 16.04 30.38
CA PHE A 493 18.39 17.27 30.72
C PHE A 493 18.71 17.32 32.21
N ASP A 494 19.99 17.34 32.55
CA ASP A 494 20.47 17.47 33.92
C ASP A 494 20.53 18.94 34.31
N SER A 495 19.51 19.40 35.04
CA SER A 495 19.46 20.78 35.53
C SER A 495 20.57 21.14 36.52
N SER A 496 21.23 20.15 37.15
CA SER A 496 22.30 20.42 38.12
C SER A 496 23.63 20.74 37.45
N THR A 497 23.88 20.14 36.28
CA THR A 497 25.10 20.34 35.50
C THR A 497 24.88 21.18 34.23
N ASP A 498 23.62 21.49 33.91
CA ASP A 498 23.20 22.20 32.70
C ASP A 498 23.65 21.50 31.40
N LYS A 499 23.60 20.16 31.43
CA LYS A 499 24.01 19.28 30.33
C LYS A 499 22.88 18.38 29.88
N PHE A 500 22.90 18.00 28.61
CA PHE A 500 22.11 16.85 28.15
C PHE A 500 22.86 15.55 28.41
N VAL A 501 22.18 14.60 29.04
CA VAL A 501 22.64 13.23 29.24
C VAL A 501 22.05 12.38 28.12
N VAL A 502 22.86 11.99 27.15
CA VAL A 502 22.46 11.10 26.06
C VAL A 502 22.40 9.67 26.60
N LEU A 503 21.21 9.07 26.56
CA LEU A 503 20.90 7.78 27.20
C LEU A 503 20.72 6.65 26.20
N HIS A 504 20.36 6.96 24.95
CA HIS A 504 20.16 6.01 23.86
C HIS A 504 20.43 6.68 22.51
N CYS A 505 21.17 6.03 21.63
CA CYS A 505 21.51 6.52 20.29
C CYS A 505 21.59 5.34 19.32
N GLY A 506 20.44 4.90 18.81
CA GLY A 506 20.38 3.69 18.00
C GLY A 506 18.97 3.40 17.48
N LYS A 507 18.66 2.11 17.30
CA LYS A 507 17.32 1.67 16.88
C LYS A 507 16.22 2.36 17.70
N HIS A 508 15.18 2.83 17.03
CA HIS A 508 14.01 3.44 17.68
C HIS A 508 13.46 2.57 18.81
N LEU A 509 13.23 3.18 19.99
CA LEU A 509 12.62 2.48 21.13
C LEU A 509 11.18 2.04 20.79
N PRO A 510 10.66 0.93 21.36
CA PRO A 510 9.34 0.44 21.02
C PRO A 510 8.24 1.45 21.36
N ASN A 511 7.39 1.78 20.38
CA ASN A 511 6.25 2.70 20.55
C ASN A 511 4.88 2.03 20.27
N SER A 512 4.87 0.79 19.79
CA SER A 512 3.68 0.02 19.46
C SER A 512 3.89 -1.47 19.75
N LEU A 513 2.80 -2.23 19.89
CA LEU A 513 2.81 -3.68 20.11
C LEU A 513 3.24 -4.38 18.81
N SER A 514 4.53 -4.36 18.48
CA SER A 514 5.09 -5.07 17.34
C SER A 514 5.31 -6.55 17.62
#